data_AF-A0A8D2DNC4-F1
#
_entry.id   AF-A0A8D2DNC4-F1
#
_cell.length_a   1.000
_cell.length_b   1.000
_cell.length_c   1.000
_cell.angle_alpha   90.00
_cell.angle_beta   90.00
_cell.angle_gamma   90.00
#
_symmetry.space_group_name_H-M   'P 1'
#
loop_
_entity.id
_entity.type
_entity.pdbx_description
1 polymer ?
#
loop_
_entity_poly.entity_id
_entity_poly.type
_entity_poly.pdbx_seq_one_letter_code
_entity_poly.pdbx_strand_id
1 'polypeptide(L)'
;MSPARPSVPAALRLLPLLPLLLPLLLPCPPTVRGDCGLPPEVPNALPALGGNTSFPERTTITYTCNEGFVKIPGKPDSVICLSDNQWSEVAEFCNQKQCPNPGELQNGHINITTDILYGSPIYFSCNTGYKLVGATSSYCSLLDNTVKWSKPLPECIEIHCPEPPKIDNGYIQEEHEVYVYRQSITYGCNKGFTLVGKSSIYCAVQDNEGEWSDPPPQCKGKSSGPKPPPTPQKPTTVNISTTRAPPTPQKLTTKPITVNAPATQRTPVPKATTSFHATSTSKGKEMSPSGAVSLIYGHTCITLTVLLVTLVTIGYLN
;
A
#
# COMPACT_ATOMS: atom_id res chain seq x y z
N MET A 1 24.46 67.35 98.03
CA MET A 1 25.55 66.41 98.39
C MET A 1 25.05 65.00 98.17
N SER A 2 25.83 64.25 97.37
CA SER A 2 25.92 62.78 97.34
C SER A 2 24.78 61.97 96.67
N PRO A 3 25.08 60.82 96.05
CA PRO A 3 25.82 60.74 94.78
C PRO A 3 25.14 59.79 93.75
N ALA A 4 25.63 59.84 92.51
CA ALA A 4 25.23 59.02 91.37
C ALA A 4 25.69 57.55 91.45
N ARG A 5 24.96 56.61 90.82
CA ARG A 5 25.50 55.42 90.11
C ARG A 5 24.42 54.67 89.28
N PRO A 6 24.78 53.78 88.33
CA PRO A 6 24.41 53.91 86.92
C PRO A 6 23.48 52.80 86.39
N SER A 7 23.03 53.02 85.15
CA SER A 7 22.18 52.20 84.28
C SER A 7 22.67 50.76 84.03
N VAL A 8 21.73 49.80 84.03
CA VAL A 8 21.85 48.47 83.41
C VAL A 8 20.62 48.25 82.51
N PRO A 9 20.77 47.86 81.23
CA PRO A 9 19.63 47.69 80.33
C PRO A 9 18.81 46.46 80.71
N ALA A 10 17.50 46.53 80.52
CA ALA A 10 16.55 45.45 80.78
C ALA A 10 16.62 44.28 79.76
N ALA A 11 17.77 44.09 79.10
CA ALA A 11 18.00 43.04 78.11
C ALA A 11 18.53 41.73 78.73
N LEU A 12 18.50 41.59 80.06
CA LEU A 12 19.11 40.46 80.77
C LEU A 12 18.12 39.77 81.74
N ARG A 13 16.91 39.45 81.26
CA ARG A 13 15.91 38.66 82.01
C ARG A 13 15.25 37.52 81.22
N LEU A 14 15.72 37.20 80.01
CA LEU A 14 15.17 36.10 79.19
C LEU A 14 16.17 34.97 78.88
N LEU A 15 17.36 35.02 79.47
CA LEU A 15 18.41 34.01 79.29
C LEU A 15 18.16 32.59 79.85
N PRO A 16 17.11 32.24 80.63
CA PRO A 16 16.90 30.84 81.03
C PRO A 16 15.96 30.06 80.11
N LEU A 17 15.39 30.65 79.04
CA LEU A 17 14.43 29.95 78.15
C LEU A 17 15.04 29.43 76.84
N LEU A 18 16.30 29.75 76.53
CA LEU A 18 16.96 29.27 75.32
C LEU A 18 17.21 27.75 75.27
N PRO A 19 17.37 26.98 76.36
CA PRO A 19 17.54 25.52 76.26
C PRO A 19 16.21 24.75 76.14
N LEU A 20 15.05 25.41 76.28
CA LEU A 20 13.72 24.78 76.17
C LEU A 20 13.10 24.85 74.76
N LEU A 21 13.71 25.60 73.83
CA LEU A 21 13.30 25.67 72.42
C LEU A 21 14.09 24.71 71.50
N LEU A 22 15.14 24.06 72.01
CA LEU A 22 15.92 23.10 71.24
C LEU A 22 15.20 21.77 70.88
N PRO A 23 14.15 21.29 71.59
CA PRO A 23 13.48 20.05 71.19
C PRO A 23 12.31 20.25 70.22
N LEU A 24 12.03 21.47 69.74
CA LEU A 24 10.97 21.74 68.75
C LEU A 24 11.44 21.64 67.29
N LEU A 25 12.72 21.35 67.05
CA LEU A 25 13.18 20.86 65.75
C LEU A 25 12.73 19.40 65.61
N LEU A 26 11.44 19.20 65.33
CA LEU A 26 10.91 17.94 64.84
C LEU A 26 11.82 17.49 63.68
N PRO A 27 12.51 16.33 63.79
CA PRO A 27 13.22 15.80 62.64
C PRO A 27 12.17 15.65 61.53
N CYS A 28 12.44 16.26 60.38
CA CYS A 28 11.63 16.06 59.19
C CYS A 28 11.43 14.54 59.04
N PRO A 29 10.21 14.03 58.88
CA PRO A 29 10.00 12.61 58.70
C PRO A 29 10.93 12.16 57.57
N PRO A 30 11.66 11.03 57.71
CA PRO A 30 12.54 10.57 56.64
C PRO A 30 11.71 10.54 55.37
N THR A 31 12.18 11.22 54.33
CA THR A 31 11.57 11.16 53.00
C THR A 31 11.35 9.69 52.71
N VAL A 32 10.09 9.25 52.66
CA VAL A 32 9.76 7.86 52.33
C VAL A 32 10.32 7.68 50.93
N ARG A 33 11.44 6.97 50.82
CA ARG A 33 12.10 6.68 49.56
C ARG A 33 11.16 5.74 48.84
N GLY A 34 10.34 6.30 47.96
CA GLY A 34 9.42 5.54 47.14
C GLY A 34 10.21 4.72 46.12
N ASP A 35 9.61 3.62 45.68
CA ASP A 35 10.06 2.91 44.51
C ASP A 35 9.26 3.42 43.30
N CYS A 36 9.82 3.30 42.10
CA CYS A 36 9.04 3.45 40.88
C CYS A 36 8.03 2.31 40.74
N GLY A 37 6.86 2.63 40.20
CA GLY A 37 5.89 1.63 39.77
C GLY A 37 6.25 1.01 38.42
N LEU A 38 5.27 0.41 37.73
CA LEU A 38 5.47 -0.13 36.39
C LEU A 38 6.06 0.92 35.43
N PRO A 39 6.99 0.53 34.55
CA PRO A 39 7.61 1.43 33.60
C PRO A 39 6.61 1.88 32.52
N PRO A 40 6.87 3.02 31.86
CA PRO A 40 5.95 3.60 30.88
C PRO A 40 5.72 2.65 29.69
N GLU A 41 4.55 2.75 29.06
CA GLU A 41 4.29 2.05 27.80
C GLU A 41 5.09 2.71 26.67
N VAL A 42 5.80 1.91 25.89
CA VAL A 42 6.60 2.37 24.75
C VAL A 42 6.03 1.77 23.47
N PRO A 43 5.72 2.59 22.44
CA PRO A 43 5.20 2.08 21.18
C PRO A 43 6.13 1.03 20.56
N ASN A 44 5.55 -0.11 20.19
CA ASN A 44 6.26 -1.20 19.52
C ASN A 44 7.40 -1.82 20.33
N ALA A 45 7.36 -1.71 21.66
CA ALA A 45 8.34 -2.35 22.55
C ALA A 45 7.69 -2.89 23.82
N LEU A 46 8.30 -3.91 24.41
CA LEU A 46 7.84 -4.54 25.65
C LEU A 46 8.96 -4.51 26.71
N PRO A 47 8.65 -4.13 27.96
CA PRO A 47 9.63 -4.09 29.04
C PRO A 47 9.91 -5.48 29.61
N ALA A 48 11.17 -5.75 29.98
CA ALA A 48 11.56 -6.96 30.69
C ALA A 48 11.32 -6.82 32.22
N LEU A 49 10.09 -7.09 32.68
CA LEU A 49 9.67 -6.82 34.06
C LEU A 49 10.03 -7.91 35.08
N GLY A 50 10.25 -9.15 34.64
CA GLY A 50 10.51 -10.28 35.54
C GLY A 50 9.41 -10.60 36.56
N GLY A 51 8.21 -10.02 36.42
CA GLY A 51 7.09 -10.17 37.37
C GLY A 51 7.06 -9.13 38.51
N ASN A 52 8.01 -8.20 38.55
CA ASN A 52 8.06 -7.16 39.57
C ASN A 52 7.08 -6.01 39.27
N THR A 53 6.55 -5.40 40.32
CA THR A 53 5.65 -4.23 40.24
C THR A 53 6.19 -2.99 40.96
N SER A 54 7.29 -3.14 41.71
CA SER A 54 7.98 -2.09 42.48
C SER A 54 9.46 -2.14 42.14
N PHE A 55 10.05 -1.00 41.80
CA PHE A 55 11.41 -0.89 41.30
C PHE A 55 12.18 0.20 42.07
N PRO A 56 13.21 -0.14 42.86
CA PRO A 56 13.94 0.84 43.65
C PRO A 56 14.72 1.84 42.77
N GLU A 57 15.11 2.97 43.36
CA GLU A 57 15.94 3.98 42.67
C GLU A 57 17.15 3.34 41.98
N ARG A 58 17.46 3.83 40.77
CA ARG A 58 18.51 3.33 39.86
C ARG A 58 18.22 1.98 39.22
N THR A 59 17.05 1.39 39.47
CA THR A 59 16.60 0.24 38.67
C THR A 59 16.51 0.64 37.21
N THR A 60 17.08 -0.19 36.34
CA THR A 60 17.07 0.00 34.90
C THR A 60 16.20 -1.09 34.27
N ILE A 61 15.18 -0.69 33.52
CA ILE A 61 14.35 -1.62 32.75
C ILE A 61 14.69 -1.45 31.28
N THR A 62 15.12 -2.55 30.68
CA THR A 62 15.38 -2.63 29.24
C THR A 62 14.14 -3.14 28.51
N TYR A 63 13.84 -2.50 27.39
CA TYR A 63 12.77 -2.88 26.49
C TYR A 63 13.31 -3.71 25.33
N THR A 64 12.47 -4.58 24.80
CA THR A 64 12.71 -5.33 23.57
C THR A 64 11.69 -4.88 22.54
N CYS A 65 12.13 -4.56 21.31
CA CYS A 65 11.21 -4.21 20.23
C CYS A 65 10.30 -5.39 19.89
N ASN A 66 9.05 -5.08 19.56
CA ASN A 66 8.06 -6.05 19.13
C ASN A 66 8.47 -6.73 17.82
N GLU A 67 7.82 -7.85 17.52
CA GLU A 67 7.95 -8.52 16.24
C GLU A 67 7.67 -7.57 15.07
N GLY A 68 8.52 -7.60 14.04
CA GLY A 68 8.47 -6.66 12.92
C GLY A 68 9.17 -5.31 13.18
N PHE A 69 9.71 -5.08 14.38
CA PHE A 69 10.48 -3.88 14.72
C PHE A 69 11.92 -4.23 15.13
N VAL A 70 12.83 -3.25 15.03
CA VAL A 70 14.24 -3.40 15.37
C VAL A 70 14.75 -2.16 16.12
N LYS A 71 15.73 -2.37 17.00
CA LYS A 71 16.34 -1.28 17.76
C LYS A 71 17.17 -0.39 16.83
N ILE A 72 16.96 0.92 16.92
CA ILE A 72 17.75 1.94 16.25
C ILE A 72 19.14 1.99 16.91
N PRO A 73 20.23 1.77 16.15
CA PRO A 73 21.58 1.83 16.69
C PRO A 73 21.87 3.18 17.37
N GLY A 74 22.43 3.13 18.58
CA GLY A 74 22.80 4.32 19.35
C GLY A 74 21.68 5.02 20.11
N LYS A 75 20.42 4.56 20.01
CA LYS A 75 19.31 5.04 20.84
C LYS A 75 19.19 4.19 22.13
N PRO A 76 18.91 4.81 23.30
CA PRO A 76 18.70 4.07 24.53
C PRO A 76 17.37 3.32 24.46
N ASP A 77 17.41 2.04 24.81
CA ASP A 77 16.26 1.11 24.89
C ASP A 77 15.89 0.81 26.35
N SER A 78 16.35 1.63 27.28
CA SER A 78 16.11 1.45 28.70
C SER A 78 15.68 2.74 29.39
N VAL A 79 14.94 2.55 30.48
CA VAL A 79 14.51 3.62 31.39
C VAL A 79 15.09 3.35 32.77
N ILE A 80 15.37 4.42 33.50
CA ILE A 80 15.99 4.37 34.83
C ILE A 80 15.02 4.99 35.84
N CYS A 81 14.81 4.32 36.98
CA CYS A 81 14.07 4.86 38.11
C CYS A 81 14.89 5.96 38.79
N LEU A 82 14.43 7.20 38.72
CA LEU A 82 15.10 8.39 39.25
C LEU A 82 14.80 8.58 40.75
N SER A 83 15.53 9.48 41.40
CA SER A 83 15.40 9.75 42.85
C SER A 83 14.08 10.40 43.26
N ASP A 84 13.30 10.88 42.30
CA ASP A 84 11.95 11.41 42.49
C ASP A 84 10.86 10.35 42.25
N ASN A 85 11.26 9.08 42.14
CA ASN A 85 10.40 7.92 41.87
C ASN A 85 9.67 8.01 40.51
N GLN A 86 10.24 8.77 39.58
CA GLN A 86 9.80 8.81 38.19
C GLN A 86 10.77 8.04 37.29
N TRP A 87 10.26 7.52 36.18
CA TRP A 87 11.10 6.94 35.14
C TRP A 87 11.76 8.05 34.32
N SER A 88 13.00 7.82 33.89
CA SER A 88 13.69 8.70 32.94
C SER A 88 12.91 8.83 31.62
N GLU A 89 13.20 9.88 30.85
CA GLU A 89 12.58 10.09 29.54
C GLU A 89 12.75 8.87 28.61
N VAL A 90 11.69 8.57 27.87
CA VAL A 90 11.65 7.49 26.89
C VAL A 90 12.12 8.02 25.54
N ALA A 91 13.12 7.38 24.94
CA ALA A 91 13.50 7.66 23.56
C ALA A 91 12.68 6.83 22.57
N GLU A 92 12.52 7.34 21.35
CA GLU A 92 12.08 6.52 20.21
C GLU A 92 13.26 5.68 19.72
N PHE A 93 13.27 4.39 20.06
CA PHE A 93 14.36 3.46 19.73
C PHE A 93 13.93 2.25 18.92
N CYS A 94 12.64 2.02 18.64
CA CYS A 94 12.18 0.91 17.79
C CYS A 94 11.62 1.44 16.47
N ASN A 95 12.22 1.04 15.35
CA ASN A 95 11.68 1.30 14.01
C ASN A 95 11.17 0.02 13.37
N GLN A 96 10.29 0.15 12.38
CA GLN A 96 9.84 -1.00 11.60
C GLN A 96 11.02 -1.61 10.84
N LYS A 97 11.06 -2.94 10.78
CA LYS A 97 12.00 -3.66 9.92
C LYS A 97 11.65 -3.35 8.45
N GLN A 98 12.67 -3.17 7.64
CA GLN A 98 12.53 -2.89 6.21
C GLN A 98 12.67 -4.17 5.40
N CYS A 99 11.72 -4.43 4.48
CA CYS A 99 11.85 -5.51 3.53
C CYS A 99 13.03 -5.28 2.56
N PRO A 100 13.57 -6.36 1.97
CA PRO A 100 14.53 -6.24 0.89
C PRO A 100 13.95 -5.40 -0.25
N ASN A 101 14.82 -4.71 -1.00
CA ASN A 101 14.41 -4.07 -2.25
C ASN A 101 13.66 -5.10 -3.12
N PRO A 102 12.42 -4.84 -3.55
CA PRO A 102 11.64 -5.79 -4.35
C PRO A 102 12.28 -6.10 -5.71
N GLY A 103 13.27 -5.33 -6.16
CA GLY A 103 13.98 -5.55 -7.41
C GLY A 103 13.28 -4.87 -8.59
N GLU A 104 13.38 -5.47 -9.77
CA GLU A 104 12.77 -4.97 -11.00
C GLU A 104 11.88 -6.04 -11.62
N LEU A 105 10.74 -5.62 -12.17
CA LEU A 105 9.83 -6.48 -12.93
C LEU A 105 10.06 -6.24 -14.42
N GLN A 106 10.65 -7.23 -15.10
CA GLN A 106 10.88 -7.15 -16.55
C GLN A 106 9.56 -6.97 -17.30
N ASN A 107 9.52 -6.03 -18.25
CA ASN A 107 8.31 -5.64 -18.99
C ASN A 107 7.12 -5.23 -18.10
N GLY A 108 7.40 -4.69 -16.92
CA GLY A 108 6.39 -4.20 -15.99
C GLY A 108 6.90 -3.17 -14.99
N HIS A 109 6.07 -2.92 -13.99
CA HIS A 109 6.30 -1.92 -12.95
C HIS A 109 5.90 -2.46 -11.58
N ILE A 110 6.72 -2.11 -10.58
CA ILE A 110 6.44 -2.33 -9.16
C ILE A 110 6.03 -0.99 -8.56
N ASN A 111 4.78 -0.88 -8.14
CA ASN A 111 4.21 0.34 -7.60
C ASN A 111 4.28 0.30 -6.06
N ILE A 112 5.14 1.15 -5.49
CA ILE A 112 5.29 1.35 -4.04
C ILE A 112 4.48 2.60 -3.66
N THR A 113 3.48 2.43 -2.81
CA THR A 113 2.53 3.53 -2.48
C THR A 113 2.93 4.33 -1.24
N THR A 114 3.53 3.67 -0.24
CA THR A 114 3.96 4.29 1.01
C THR A 114 5.46 4.13 1.21
N ASP A 115 5.90 2.90 1.44
CA ASP A 115 7.25 2.52 1.80
C ASP A 115 7.41 1.00 1.63
N ILE A 116 8.53 0.44 2.10
CA ILE A 116 8.82 -1.00 2.08
C ILE A 116 9.07 -1.56 3.49
N LEU A 117 8.47 -0.94 4.50
CA LEU A 117 8.54 -1.34 5.90
C LEU A 117 7.54 -2.46 6.22
N TYR A 118 7.72 -3.11 7.37
CA TYR A 118 6.84 -4.17 7.85
C TYR A 118 5.36 -3.76 7.80
N GLY A 119 4.54 -4.56 7.11
CA GLY A 119 3.12 -4.33 6.88
C GLY A 119 2.80 -3.62 5.56
N SER A 120 3.77 -3.00 4.88
CA SER A 120 3.51 -2.17 3.69
C SER A 120 3.24 -3.00 2.43
N PRO A 121 2.24 -2.61 1.62
CA PRO A 121 1.90 -3.29 0.37
C PRO A 121 2.63 -2.70 -0.85
N ILE A 122 2.95 -3.57 -1.80
CA ILE A 122 3.42 -3.23 -3.14
C ILE A 122 2.53 -3.90 -4.19
N TYR A 123 2.39 -3.27 -5.35
CA TYR A 123 1.54 -3.73 -6.44
C TYR A 123 2.34 -3.94 -7.71
N PHE A 124 1.91 -4.90 -8.52
CA PHE A 124 2.57 -5.28 -9.76
C PHE A 124 1.69 -4.97 -10.96
N SER A 125 2.30 -4.49 -12.04
CA SER A 125 1.62 -4.22 -13.30
C SER A 125 2.57 -4.50 -14.48
N CYS A 126 2.02 -4.85 -15.63
CA CYS A 126 2.81 -5.10 -16.84
C CYS A 126 2.64 -3.97 -17.85
N ASN A 127 3.66 -3.78 -18.68
CA ASN A 127 3.62 -2.84 -19.80
C ASN A 127 2.56 -3.28 -20.81
N THR A 128 2.04 -2.33 -21.59
CA THR A 128 1.13 -2.66 -22.70
C THR A 128 1.81 -3.62 -23.67
N GLY A 129 1.11 -4.70 -24.04
CA GLY A 129 1.69 -5.79 -24.83
C GLY A 129 2.10 -7.01 -23.99
N TYR A 130 2.02 -6.93 -22.66
CA TYR A 130 2.34 -8.02 -21.74
C TYR A 130 1.18 -8.28 -20.77
N LYS A 131 0.99 -9.55 -20.41
CA LYS A 131 0.03 -9.98 -19.38
C LYS A 131 0.75 -10.45 -18.12
N LEU A 132 0.19 -10.11 -16.97
CA LEU A 132 0.72 -10.48 -15.67
C LEU A 132 0.36 -11.93 -15.33
N VAL A 133 1.37 -12.73 -15.00
CA VAL A 133 1.24 -14.11 -14.51
C VAL A 133 1.84 -14.20 -13.12
N GLY A 134 0.99 -14.46 -12.12
CA GLY A 134 1.39 -14.56 -10.71
C GLY A 134 0.55 -13.66 -9.82
N ALA A 135 1.13 -13.21 -8.71
CA ALA A 135 0.46 -12.32 -7.78
C ALA A 135 0.38 -10.88 -8.35
N THR A 136 -0.72 -10.18 -8.09
CA THR A 136 -0.89 -8.75 -8.43
C THR A 136 -0.38 -7.80 -7.35
N SER A 137 -0.09 -8.34 -6.16
CA SER A 137 0.43 -7.59 -5.01
C SER A 137 1.23 -8.49 -4.07
N SER A 138 2.04 -7.86 -3.23
CA SER A 138 2.77 -8.48 -2.13
C SER A 138 2.80 -7.50 -0.96
N TYR A 139 2.86 -7.98 0.28
CA TYR A 139 3.07 -7.14 1.46
C TYR A 139 4.33 -7.57 2.21
N CYS A 140 4.96 -6.62 2.90
CA CYS A 140 6.12 -6.88 3.71
C CYS A 140 5.71 -7.64 4.99
N SER A 141 6.04 -8.92 5.05
CA SER A 141 5.56 -9.87 6.06
C SER A 141 6.70 -10.38 6.93
N LEU A 142 6.39 -10.82 8.15
CA LEU A 142 7.38 -11.41 9.06
C LEU A 142 7.49 -12.91 8.81
N LEU A 143 8.71 -13.38 8.54
CA LEU A 143 9.07 -14.79 8.40
C LEU A 143 10.36 -15.07 9.20
N ASP A 144 10.30 -15.97 10.16
CA ASP A 144 11.44 -16.37 11.01
C ASP A 144 12.17 -15.17 11.66
N ASN A 145 11.40 -14.24 12.25
CA ASN A 145 11.90 -13.00 12.85
C ASN A 145 12.66 -12.07 11.85
N THR A 146 12.56 -12.31 10.55
CA THR A 146 13.04 -11.43 9.47
C THR A 146 11.87 -10.98 8.62
N VAL A 147 11.99 -9.85 7.93
CA VAL A 147 10.91 -9.38 7.05
C VAL A 147 11.20 -9.76 5.60
N LYS A 148 10.19 -10.28 4.91
CA LYS A 148 10.24 -10.70 3.51
C LYS A 148 8.91 -10.41 2.81
N TRP A 149 8.99 -10.26 1.50
CA TRP A 149 7.80 -10.14 0.66
C TRP A 149 6.96 -11.42 0.74
N SER A 150 5.67 -11.27 1.02
CA SER A 150 4.70 -12.36 1.19
C SER A 150 4.52 -13.25 -0.06
N LYS A 151 4.78 -12.67 -1.24
CA LYS A 151 4.69 -13.28 -2.57
C LYS A 151 5.93 -12.88 -3.39
N PRO A 152 6.45 -13.79 -4.24
CA PRO A 152 7.54 -13.48 -5.16
C PRO A 152 7.09 -12.50 -6.25
N LEU A 153 8.05 -11.97 -7.01
CA LEU A 153 7.76 -11.20 -8.21
C LEU A 153 6.97 -12.06 -9.22
N PRO A 154 5.94 -11.50 -9.88
CA PRO A 154 5.25 -12.15 -10.98
C PRO A 154 6.09 -12.09 -12.26
N GLU A 155 5.58 -12.69 -13.34
CA GLU A 155 6.14 -12.59 -14.68
C GLU A 155 5.22 -11.78 -15.59
N CYS A 156 5.79 -10.91 -16.43
CA CYS A 156 5.07 -10.24 -17.50
C CYS A 156 5.39 -10.94 -18.82
N ILE A 157 4.45 -11.76 -19.30
CA ILE A 157 4.63 -12.54 -20.52
C ILE A 157 4.00 -11.82 -21.71
N GLU A 158 4.68 -11.88 -22.85
CA GLU A 158 4.26 -11.17 -24.06
C GLU A 158 2.91 -11.71 -24.57
N ILE A 159 2.07 -10.80 -25.05
CA ILE A 159 0.77 -11.11 -25.62
C ILE A 159 0.94 -11.22 -27.12
N HIS A 160 0.54 -12.37 -27.66
CA HIS A 160 0.60 -12.64 -29.08
C HIS A 160 -0.78 -12.48 -29.70
N CYS A 161 -0.82 -11.91 -30.90
CA CYS A 161 -2.01 -11.98 -31.75
C CYS A 161 -2.16 -13.39 -32.34
N PRO A 162 -3.40 -13.80 -32.66
CA PRO A 162 -3.63 -15.05 -33.38
C PRO A 162 -2.94 -15.02 -34.77
N GLU A 163 -2.71 -16.19 -35.35
CA GLU A 163 -2.20 -16.30 -36.73
C GLU A 163 -3.10 -15.44 -37.65
N PRO A 164 -2.49 -14.59 -38.50
CA PRO A 164 -3.25 -13.69 -39.34
C PRO A 164 -4.12 -14.47 -40.35
N PRO A 165 -5.38 -14.04 -40.58
CA PRO A 165 -6.25 -14.73 -41.51
C PRO A 165 -5.68 -14.76 -42.93
N LYS A 166 -5.69 -15.93 -43.56
CA LYS A 166 -5.34 -16.09 -44.98
C LYS A 166 -6.49 -15.61 -45.86
N ILE A 167 -6.17 -14.95 -46.97
CA ILE A 167 -7.16 -14.38 -47.89
C ILE A 167 -7.11 -15.07 -49.25
N ASP A 168 -8.28 -15.27 -49.86
CA ASP A 168 -8.37 -15.86 -51.20
C ASP A 168 -7.71 -14.97 -52.24
N ASN A 169 -6.91 -15.57 -53.12
CA ASN A 169 -6.18 -14.86 -54.18
C ASN A 169 -5.26 -13.73 -53.67
N GLY A 170 -4.78 -13.83 -52.43
CA GLY A 170 -3.79 -12.94 -51.87
C GLY A 170 -2.75 -13.67 -51.03
N TYR A 171 -1.83 -12.90 -50.47
CA TYR A 171 -0.70 -13.37 -49.67
C TYR A 171 -0.32 -12.33 -48.62
N ILE A 172 0.37 -12.75 -47.57
CA ILE A 172 1.01 -11.85 -46.60
C ILE A 172 2.45 -11.64 -47.07
N GLN A 173 2.91 -10.39 -47.13
CA GLN A 173 4.22 -10.05 -47.70
C GLN A 173 5.39 -10.55 -46.84
N GLU A 174 5.27 -10.45 -45.51
CA GLU A 174 6.30 -10.84 -44.55
C GLU A 174 5.65 -11.61 -43.39
N GLU A 175 5.60 -12.93 -43.53
CA GLU A 175 5.02 -13.80 -42.51
C GLU A 175 6.04 -14.10 -41.40
N HIS A 176 5.63 -13.88 -40.16
CA HIS A 176 6.37 -14.20 -38.95
C HIS A 176 5.68 -15.34 -38.21
N GLU A 177 6.43 -16.09 -37.40
CA GLU A 177 5.89 -17.17 -36.56
C GLU A 177 4.98 -16.62 -35.45
N VAL A 178 5.31 -15.44 -34.93
CA VAL A 178 4.61 -14.79 -33.83
C VAL A 178 4.44 -13.30 -34.15
N TYR A 179 3.27 -12.75 -33.79
CA TYR A 179 2.96 -11.33 -33.91
C TYR A 179 2.66 -10.73 -32.56
N VAL A 180 3.41 -9.70 -32.17
CA VAL A 180 3.30 -9.04 -30.86
C VAL A 180 2.73 -7.64 -31.00
N TYR A 181 2.38 -7.02 -29.87
CA TYR A 181 1.76 -5.71 -29.83
C TYR A 181 2.45 -4.67 -30.74
N ARG A 182 1.64 -3.96 -31.55
CA ARG A 182 2.04 -2.96 -32.57
C ARG A 182 2.77 -3.49 -33.80
N GLN A 183 3.11 -4.78 -33.89
CA GLN A 183 3.59 -5.33 -35.15
C GLN A 183 2.47 -5.34 -36.19
N SER A 184 2.83 -5.10 -37.44
CA SER A 184 1.88 -5.03 -38.56
C SER A 184 2.22 -6.01 -39.65
N ILE A 185 1.20 -6.55 -40.30
CA ILE A 185 1.34 -7.30 -41.54
C ILE A 185 0.74 -6.53 -42.70
N THR A 186 1.22 -6.81 -43.91
CA THR A 186 0.69 -6.23 -45.14
C THR A 186 0.28 -7.34 -46.10
N TYR A 187 -0.95 -7.25 -46.57
CA TYR A 187 -1.52 -8.14 -47.58
C TYR A 187 -1.20 -7.64 -48.99
N GLY A 188 -0.94 -8.60 -49.88
CA GLY A 188 -0.88 -8.41 -51.33
C GLY A 188 -1.94 -9.27 -52.03
N CYS A 189 -2.34 -8.86 -53.23
CA CYS A 189 -3.19 -9.67 -54.09
C CYS A 189 -2.40 -10.29 -55.23
N ASN A 190 -2.77 -11.51 -55.61
CA ASN A 190 -2.21 -12.19 -56.76
C ASN A 190 -2.51 -11.42 -58.06
N LYS A 191 -1.69 -11.69 -59.09
CA LYS A 191 -1.83 -11.03 -60.40
C LYS A 191 -3.26 -11.20 -60.96
N GLY A 192 -3.87 -10.09 -61.37
CA GLY A 192 -5.24 -10.07 -61.92
C GLY A 192 -6.34 -9.74 -60.90
N PHE A 193 -5.98 -9.66 -59.61
CA PHE A 193 -6.87 -9.25 -58.53
C PHE A 193 -6.54 -7.85 -58.03
N THR A 194 -7.52 -7.17 -57.45
CA THR A 194 -7.40 -5.85 -56.84
C THR A 194 -7.79 -5.93 -55.37
N LEU A 195 -6.97 -5.34 -54.50
CA LEU A 195 -7.19 -5.33 -53.06
C LEU A 195 -8.32 -4.38 -52.70
N VAL A 196 -9.26 -4.85 -51.90
CA VAL A 196 -10.41 -4.10 -51.38
C VAL A 196 -10.41 -4.20 -49.86
N GLY A 197 -10.14 -3.08 -49.18
CA GLY A 197 -10.00 -3.00 -47.72
C GLY A 197 -8.68 -2.35 -47.31
N LYS A 198 -8.34 -2.41 -46.02
CA LYS A 198 -7.03 -1.98 -45.51
C LYS A 198 -5.96 -2.99 -45.93
N SER A 199 -4.89 -2.53 -46.58
CA SER A 199 -3.79 -3.40 -46.98
C SER A 199 -2.96 -3.88 -45.81
N SER A 200 -2.94 -3.14 -44.70
CA SER A 200 -2.14 -3.47 -43.52
C SER A 200 -2.98 -3.42 -42.26
N ILE A 201 -2.76 -4.39 -41.37
CA ILE A 201 -3.39 -4.50 -40.06
C ILE A 201 -2.29 -4.67 -39.00
N TYR A 202 -2.55 -4.26 -37.77
CA TYR A 202 -1.58 -4.36 -36.68
C TYR A 202 -2.14 -5.11 -35.48
N CYS A 203 -1.25 -5.74 -34.72
CA CYS A 203 -1.61 -6.43 -33.50
C CYS A 203 -1.94 -5.41 -32.40
N ALA A 204 -3.21 -5.34 -32.03
CA ALA A 204 -3.71 -4.61 -30.88
C ALA A 204 -3.81 -5.56 -29.67
N VAL A 205 -3.90 -4.98 -28.47
CA VAL A 205 -4.12 -5.74 -27.24
C VAL A 205 -5.33 -5.17 -26.54
N GLN A 206 -6.28 -6.04 -26.22
CA GLN A 206 -7.52 -5.73 -25.53
C GLN A 206 -7.73 -6.79 -24.44
N ASP A 207 -7.98 -6.36 -23.21
CA ASP A 207 -8.27 -7.26 -22.07
C ASP A 207 -7.24 -8.40 -21.85
N ASN A 208 -5.95 -8.09 -22.02
CA ASN A 208 -4.81 -9.03 -21.96
C ASN A 208 -4.79 -10.12 -23.05
N GLU A 209 -5.54 -9.93 -24.14
CA GLU A 209 -5.57 -10.77 -25.33
C GLU A 209 -5.16 -9.97 -26.56
N GLY A 210 -4.50 -10.64 -27.51
CA GLY A 210 -4.07 -10.04 -28.77
C GLY A 210 -5.19 -10.14 -29.81
N GLU A 211 -5.51 -9.02 -30.46
CA GLU A 211 -6.50 -8.96 -31.53
C GLU A 211 -5.96 -8.13 -32.70
N TRP A 212 -6.29 -8.52 -33.93
CA TRP A 212 -5.96 -7.73 -35.11
C TRP A 212 -6.81 -6.46 -35.19
N SER A 213 -6.18 -5.32 -35.50
CA SER A 213 -6.81 -3.99 -35.49
C SER A 213 -8.04 -3.87 -36.41
N ASP A 214 -8.10 -4.69 -37.46
CA ASP A 214 -9.08 -4.60 -38.53
C ASP A 214 -9.28 -5.98 -39.19
N PRO A 215 -10.43 -6.24 -39.85
CA PRO A 215 -10.65 -7.46 -40.62
C PRO A 215 -9.73 -7.52 -41.85
N PRO A 216 -9.42 -8.74 -42.35
CA PRO A 216 -8.55 -8.91 -43.52
C PRO A 216 -9.20 -8.35 -44.81
N PRO A 217 -8.40 -7.82 -45.76
CA PRO A 217 -8.91 -7.30 -47.03
C PRO A 217 -9.36 -8.44 -47.97
N GLN A 218 -10.08 -8.08 -49.03
CA GLN A 218 -10.51 -9.02 -50.07
C GLN A 218 -9.78 -8.74 -51.40
N CYS A 219 -9.35 -9.80 -52.08
CA CYS A 219 -8.82 -9.70 -53.44
C CYS A 219 -9.93 -9.99 -54.44
N LYS A 220 -10.39 -8.97 -55.17
CA LYS A 220 -11.44 -9.10 -56.19
C LYS A 220 -10.83 -9.14 -57.59
N GLY A 221 -11.17 -10.17 -58.37
CA GLY A 221 -10.76 -10.25 -59.76
C GLY A 221 -11.38 -9.12 -60.57
N LYS A 222 -10.70 -8.66 -61.62
CA LYS A 222 -11.37 -7.89 -62.66
C LYS A 222 -12.44 -8.80 -63.24
N SER A 223 -13.73 -8.47 -63.11
CA SER A 223 -14.77 -9.22 -63.81
C SER A 223 -14.37 -9.28 -65.27
N SER A 224 -14.12 -10.47 -65.81
CA SER A 224 -14.12 -10.65 -67.25
C SER A 224 -15.49 -10.19 -67.71
N GLY A 225 -15.55 -9.00 -68.32
CA GLY A 225 -16.75 -8.56 -69.02
C GLY A 225 -17.21 -9.68 -69.95
N PRO A 226 -18.52 -9.80 -70.23
CA PRO A 226 -19.04 -10.85 -71.08
C PRO A 226 -18.19 -10.92 -72.35
N LYS A 227 -17.62 -12.10 -72.61
CA LYS A 227 -16.87 -12.42 -73.82
C LYS A 227 -17.68 -11.88 -75.01
N PRO A 228 -17.09 -11.10 -75.93
CA PRO A 228 -17.81 -10.63 -77.12
C PRO A 228 -18.46 -11.84 -77.81
N PRO A 229 -19.74 -11.75 -78.22
CA PRO A 229 -20.40 -12.83 -78.94
C PRO A 229 -19.53 -13.25 -80.13
N PRO A 230 -19.40 -14.56 -80.43
CA PRO A 230 -18.74 -14.98 -81.65
C PRO A 230 -19.45 -14.34 -82.85
N THR A 231 -18.67 -13.68 -83.69
CA THR A 231 -19.12 -13.02 -84.91
C THR A 231 -19.91 -14.02 -85.77
N PRO A 232 -21.11 -13.69 -86.26
CA PRO A 232 -21.85 -14.58 -87.16
C PRO A 232 -21.04 -14.82 -88.43
N GLN A 233 -20.58 -16.06 -88.64
CA GLN A 233 -20.13 -16.48 -89.96
C GLN A 233 -21.33 -16.51 -90.89
N LYS A 234 -21.21 -15.80 -92.01
CA LYS A 234 -22.17 -15.75 -93.11
C LYS A 234 -22.50 -17.19 -93.57
N PRO A 235 -23.77 -17.60 -93.62
CA PRO A 235 -24.15 -18.93 -94.09
C PRO A 235 -23.78 -19.06 -95.57
N THR A 236 -22.90 -20.01 -95.90
CA THR A 236 -22.77 -20.54 -97.26
C THR A 236 -23.80 -21.65 -97.40
N THR A 237 -24.83 -21.40 -98.21
CA THR A 237 -25.85 -22.39 -98.58
C THR A 237 -25.19 -23.54 -99.34
N VAL A 238 -25.23 -24.75 -98.78
CA VAL A 238 -25.04 -26.00 -99.54
C VAL A 238 -26.20 -26.92 -99.22
N ASN A 239 -26.90 -27.35 -100.27
CA ASN A 239 -28.15 -28.09 -100.21
C ASN A 239 -27.98 -29.49 -99.62
N ILE A 240 -29.03 -29.86 -98.90
CA ILE A 240 -29.25 -31.07 -98.12
C ILE A 240 -29.40 -32.30 -99.03
N SER A 241 -28.94 -33.46 -98.55
CA SER A 241 -29.62 -34.74 -98.77
C SER A 241 -29.66 -35.51 -97.45
N THR A 242 -30.85 -35.58 -96.86
CA THR A 242 -31.16 -36.33 -95.64
C THR A 242 -31.75 -37.68 -95.99
N THR A 243 -31.19 -38.75 -95.44
CA THR A 243 -31.88 -40.04 -95.28
C THR A 243 -32.26 -40.22 -93.82
N ARG A 244 -33.52 -40.62 -93.63
CA ARG A 244 -34.31 -40.67 -92.39
C ARG A 244 -33.86 -41.77 -91.43
N ALA A 245 -33.93 -41.52 -90.12
CA ALA A 245 -34.22 -42.54 -89.11
C ALA A 245 -34.98 -41.95 -87.89
N PRO A 246 -35.86 -42.72 -87.20
CA PRO A 246 -36.96 -42.22 -86.35
C PRO A 246 -36.65 -42.16 -84.84
N PRO A 247 -37.56 -41.61 -84.00
CA PRO A 247 -37.27 -41.04 -82.69
C PRO A 247 -37.75 -41.92 -81.51
N THR A 248 -37.24 -41.67 -80.27
CA THR A 248 -37.94 -42.00 -78.99
C THR A 248 -37.22 -41.36 -77.77
N PRO A 249 -37.83 -41.25 -76.55
CA PRO A 249 -38.25 -39.96 -76.02
C PRO A 249 -37.80 -39.62 -74.57
N GLN A 250 -38.19 -38.41 -74.17
CA GLN A 250 -37.98 -37.63 -72.93
C GLN A 250 -38.45 -38.27 -71.61
N LYS A 251 -37.92 -37.78 -70.45
CA LYS A 251 -38.66 -37.59 -69.17
C LYS A 251 -37.83 -36.74 -68.16
N LEU A 252 -38.17 -35.48 -67.86
CA LEU A 252 -39.12 -34.90 -66.87
C LEU A 252 -38.57 -34.69 -65.43
N THR A 253 -38.18 -33.44 -65.19
CA THR A 253 -38.37 -32.52 -64.04
C THR A 253 -38.87 -33.02 -62.68
N THR A 254 -38.29 -32.51 -61.57
CA THR A 254 -39.04 -31.82 -60.47
C THR A 254 -38.12 -31.01 -59.52
N LYS A 255 -38.62 -29.85 -59.05
CA LYS A 255 -38.14 -28.99 -57.93
C LYS A 255 -39.22 -28.96 -56.83
N PRO A 256 -38.89 -28.72 -55.55
CA PRO A 256 -39.53 -27.60 -54.79
C PRO A 256 -38.56 -26.87 -53.81
N ILE A 257 -38.59 -25.51 -53.66
CA ILE A 257 -39.35 -24.60 -52.74
C ILE A 257 -38.98 -24.81 -51.23
N THR A 258 -38.12 -24.00 -50.56
CA THR A 258 -38.24 -22.68 -49.87
C THR A 258 -39.26 -22.57 -48.72
N VAL A 259 -38.81 -22.29 -47.48
CA VAL A 259 -39.52 -21.48 -46.44
C VAL A 259 -38.51 -20.78 -45.51
N ASN A 260 -38.84 -19.54 -45.10
CA ASN A 260 -38.08 -18.56 -44.30
C ASN A 260 -38.41 -18.56 -42.79
N ALA A 261 -37.43 -18.14 -41.97
CA ALA A 261 -37.45 -17.20 -40.79
C ALA A 261 -38.40 -17.48 -39.59
N PRO A 262 -38.30 -16.83 -38.38
CA PRO A 262 -37.60 -15.58 -38.03
C PRO A 262 -36.90 -15.50 -36.64
N ALA A 263 -36.41 -14.30 -36.33
CA ALA A 263 -35.60 -13.85 -35.19
C ALA A 263 -36.36 -13.55 -33.88
N THR A 264 -35.63 -13.43 -32.75
CA THR A 264 -36.10 -12.78 -31.50
C THR A 264 -34.95 -12.07 -30.76
N GLN A 265 -35.31 -11.01 -30.02
CA GLN A 265 -34.47 -9.93 -29.50
C GLN A 265 -34.50 -9.87 -27.95
N ARG A 266 -33.38 -9.39 -27.38
CA ARG A 266 -32.97 -8.96 -26.00
C ARG A 266 -34.00 -8.81 -24.85
N THR A 267 -33.47 -9.01 -23.62
CA THR A 267 -33.60 -8.06 -22.48
C THR A 267 -32.42 -8.17 -21.47
N PRO A 268 -32.07 -7.08 -20.73
CA PRO A 268 -30.98 -7.01 -19.74
C PRO A 268 -31.45 -7.02 -18.26
N VAL A 269 -30.55 -7.32 -17.31
CA VAL A 269 -30.81 -7.46 -15.84
C VAL A 269 -29.76 -6.67 -15.02
N PRO A 270 -30.09 -6.10 -13.83
CA PRO A 270 -29.56 -4.81 -13.37
C PRO A 270 -28.43 -4.86 -12.32
N LYS A 271 -27.75 -3.70 -12.18
CA LYS A 271 -26.76 -3.35 -11.15
C LYS A 271 -27.41 -3.11 -9.78
N ALA A 272 -26.76 -3.58 -8.72
CA ALA A 272 -27.04 -3.19 -7.34
C ALA A 272 -25.91 -2.30 -6.79
N THR A 273 -26.32 -1.22 -6.14
CA THR A 273 -25.50 -0.21 -5.47
C THR A 273 -25.67 -0.39 -3.96
N THR A 274 -24.58 -0.38 -3.20
CA THR A 274 -24.62 -0.22 -1.74
C THR A 274 -23.53 0.75 -1.30
N SER A 275 -23.94 1.72 -0.49
CA SER A 275 -23.11 2.78 0.09
C SER A 275 -23.40 2.91 1.59
N PHE A 276 -22.38 3.37 2.32
CA PHE A 276 -22.37 3.93 3.70
C PHE A 276 -22.40 2.93 4.88
N HIS A 277 -21.32 2.88 5.67
CA HIS A 277 -21.17 3.79 6.82
C HIS A 277 -19.75 3.69 7.41
N ALA A 278 -19.09 4.84 7.55
CA ALA A 278 -17.93 5.03 8.40
C ALA A 278 -18.41 5.50 9.77
N THR A 279 -17.91 4.88 10.84
CA THR A 279 -18.02 5.38 12.22
C THR A 279 -16.64 5.39 12.85
N SER A 280 -16.03 6.56 12.80
CA SER A 280 -14.97 7.00 13.69
C SER A 280 -15.55 7.15 15.10
N THR A 281 -14.92 6.53 16.10
CA THR A 281 -15.13 6.90 17.51
C THR A 281 -13.78 7.04 18.18
N SER A 282 -13.26 8.27 18.17
CA SER A 282 -12.15 8.70 19.02
C SER A 282 -12.65 8.79 20.47
N LYS A 283 -12.24 7.85 21.32
CA LYS A 283 -12.30 8.06 22.78
C LYS A 283 -11.00 8.71 23.22
N GLY A 284 -11.06 10.02 23.46
CA GLY A 284 -10.10 10.69 24.32
C GLY A 284 -10.18 10.09 25.72
N LYS A 285 -9.03 9.72 26.28
CA LYS A 285 -8.91 9.38 27.70
C LYS A 285 -8.11 10.48 28.37
N GLU A 286 -8.77 11.10 29.34
CA GLU A 286 -8.28 12.20 30.16
C GLU A 286 -6.95 11.88 30.86
N MET A 287 -6.14 12.92 30.92
CA MET A 287 -4.95 13.09 31.73
C MET A 287 -5.36 13.15 33.22
N SER A 288 -4.84 12.26 34.05
CA SER A 288 -5.01 12.34 35.51
C SER A 288 -3.85 13.15 36.13
N PRO A 289 -4.11 14.18 36.95
CA PRO A 289 -3.07 14.98 37.59
C PRO A 289 -2.80 14.45 39.01
N SER A 290 -1.89 13.49 39.15
CA SER A 290 -1.34 13.11 40.47
C SER A 290 0.11 13.56 40.58
N GLY A 291 0.30 14.87 40.77
CA GLY A 291 1.65 15.45 40.96
C GLY A 291 1.71 16.71 41.83
N ALA A 292 0.58 17.24 42.32
CA ALA A 292 0.56 18.57 42.94
C ALA A 292 0.50 18.59 44.48
N VAL A 293 0.39 17.45 45.17
CA VAL A 293 0.12 17.45 46.63
C VAL A 293 1.38 17.32 47.49
N SER A 294 2.50 16.80 46.97
CA SER A 294 3.70 16.54 47.79
C SER A 294 4.73 17.69 47.84
N LEU A 295 4.70 18.64 46.91
CA LEU A 295 5.64 19.78 46.91
C LEU A 295 5.27 20.88 47.91
N ILE A 296 4.02 20.93 48.35
CA ILE A 296 3.53 21.98 49.25
C ILE A 296 4.07 21.76 50.67
N TYR A 297 4.13 20.50 51.14
CA TYR A 297 4.61 20.19 52.50
C TYR A 297 6.12 20.44 52.70
N GLY A 298 6.94 20.19 51.67
CA GLY A 298 8.38 20.42 51.73
C GLY A 298 8.73 21.92 51.77
N HIS A 299 8.08 22.73 50.93
CA HIS A 299 8.32 24.18 50.90
C HIS A 299 7.79 24.91 52.14
N THR A 300 6.69 24.45 52.75
CA THR A 300 6.16 25.05 53.99
C THR A 300 7.07 24.83 55.20
N CYS A 301 7.81 23.71 55.24
CA CYS A 301 8.70 23.41 56.37
C CYS A 301 10.00 24.25 56.33
N ILE A 302 10.56 24.45 55.13
CA ILE A 302 11.77 25.27 54.93
C ILE A 302 11.47 26.76 55.17
N THR A 303 10.30 27.24 54.73
CA THR A 303 9.93 28.66 54.92
C THR A 303 9.61 29.00 56.38
N LEU A 304 8.97 28.09 57.13
CA LEU A 304 8.64 28.32 58.54
C LEU A 304 9.88 28.31 59.44
N THR A 305 10.88 27.46 59.15
CA THR A 305 12.15 27.41 59.88
C THR A 305 13.01 28.65 59.62
N VAL A 306 13.07 29.13 58.37
CA VAL A 306 13.77 30.39 58.04
C VAL A 306 13.05 31.60 58.63
N LEU A 307 11.71 31.62 58.66
CA LEU A 307 10.91 32.70 59.27
C LEU A 307 11.10 32.74 60.79
N LEU A 308 11.14 31.59 61.46
CA LEU A 308 11.41 31.52 62.91
C LEU A 308 12.84 31.95 63.24
N VAL A 309 13.84 31.55 62.45
CA VAL A 309 15.23 31.97 62.65
C VAL A 309 15.40 33.48 62.40
N THR A 310 14.73 34.05 61.40
CA THR A 310 14.79 35.49 61.12
C THR A 310 14.06 36.34 62.15
N LEU A 311 12.92 35.90 62.67
CA LEU A 311 12.21 36.60 63.75
C LEU A 311 13.00 36.57 65.07
N VAL A 312 13.72 35.48 65.35
CA VAL A 312 14.60 35.38 66.53
C VAL A 312 15.85 36.25 66.38
N THR A 313 16.43 36.38 65.18
CA THR A 313 17.59 37.27 64.97
C THR A 313 17.20 38.75 64.99
N ILE A 314 16.02 39.13 64.47
CA ILE A 314 15.52 40.51 64.51
C ILE A 314 15.15 40.93 65.94
N GLY A 315 14.61 40.02 66.75
CA GLY A 315 14.33 40.27 68.17
C GLY A 315 15.58 40.39 69.07
N TYR A 316 16.75 40.01 68.57
CA TYR A 316 18.05 40.12 69.27
C TYR A 316 18.81 41.41 68.95
N LEU A 317 18.37 42.16 67.93
CA LEU A 317 19.05 43.34 67.38
C LEU A 317 18.40 44.69 67.76
N ASN A 318 17.35 44.68 68.60
CA ASN A 318 16.72 45.89 69.17
C ASN A 318 16.73 45.88 70.70
#